data_AF-T0H5A1-F1
#
_entry.id   AF-T0H5A1-F1
#
_cell.length_a   1.000
_cell.length_b   1.000
_cell.length_c   1.000
_cell.angle_alpha   90.00
_cell.angle_beta   90.00
_cell.angle_gamma   90.00
#
_symmetry.space_group_name_H-M   'P 1'
#
loop_
_entity.id
_entity.type
_entity.pdbx_description
1 polymer ?
#
loop_
_entity_poly.entity_id
_entity_poly.type
_entity_poly.pdbx_seq_one_letter_code
_entity_poly.pdbx_strand_id
1 'polypeptide(L)'
;MQCNHGGLAMGSVTIRNLDDAVKEAARLSAAKHGRSLEAELRALLERTYAPAGIDADHVRNAAGDDWVRDLIAIAGGADMTLPPRRDKVSQRETFGAD
;
A
#
# COMPACT_ATOMS: atom_id res chain seq x y z
N MET A 1 -16.78 25.78 12.21
CA MET A 1 -15.33 25.67 12.00
C MET A 1 -14.76 24.60 12.92
N GLN A 2 -14.51 23.39 12.42
CA GLN A 2 -13.54 22.48 13.04
C GLN A 2 -12.31 22.45 12.14
N CYS A 3 -11.21 23.00 12.66
CA CYS A 3 -9.90 22.91 12.04
C CYS A 3 -9.38 21.49 12.31
N ASN A 4 -9.49 20.60 11.32
CA ASN A 4 -8.97 19.25 11.43
C ASN A 4 -7.44 19.32 11.46
N HIS A 5 -6.86 19.17 12.65
CA HIS A 5 -5.42 19.16 12.84
C HIS A 5 -4.84 17.92 12.16
N GLY A 6 -4.13 18.14 11.05
CA GLY A 6 -3.08 17.24 10.59
C GLY A 6 -1.97 17.21 11.62
N GLY A 7 -2.04 16.24 12.53
CA GLY A 7 -1.00 15.89 13.47
C GLY A 7 -0.95 14.38 13.55
N LEU A 8 0.22 13.81 13.26
CA LEU A 8 0.55 12.39 13.37
C LEU A 8 0.34 11.92 14.83
N ALA A 9 -0.90 11.64 15.22
CA ALA A 9 -1.21 11.08 16.52
C ALA A 9 -0.86 9.59 16.50
N MET A 10 0.11 9.17 17.31
CA MET A 10 0.35 7.75 17.55
C MET A 10 -0.89 7.15 18.21
N GLY A 11 -1.62 6.32 17.46
CA GLY A 11 -2.74 5.57 18.00
C GLY A 11 -2.24 4.53 19.01
N SER A 12 -2.90 4.43 20.15
CA SER A 12 -2.71 3.33 21.10
C SER A 12 -3.85 2.32 20.96
N VAL A 13 -3.50 1.03 20.92
CA VAL A 13 -4.48 -0.07 20.87
C VAL A 13 -4.23 -1.00 22.05
N THR A 14 -5.29 -1.35 22.78
CA THR A 14 -5.23 -2.34 23.88
C THR A 14 -6.06 -3.54 23.51
N ILE A 15 -5.41 -4.70 23.36
CA ILE A 15 -6.07 -5.97 23.06
C ILE A 15 -6.24 -6.73 24.38
N ARG A 16 -7.50 -7.04 24.74
CA ARG A 16 -7.85 -7.79 25.97
C ARG A 16 -8.35 -9.18 25.60
N ASN A 17 -8.23 -10.12 26.54
CA ASN A 17 -8.68 -11.51 26.39
C ASN A 17 -8.08 -12.21 25.15
N LEU A 18 -6.77 -12.05 24.95
CA LEU A 18 -6.03 -12.76 23.91
C LEU A 18 -5.83 -14.22 24.34
N ASP A 19 -6.11 -15.14 23.42
CA ASP A 19 -5.87 -16.57 23.64
C ASP A 19 -4.40 -16.85 23.94
N ASP A 20 -4.12 -17.69 24.93
CA ASP A 20 -2.76 -18.01 25.38
C ASP A 20 -1.92 -18.65 24.26
N ALA A 21 -2.53 -19.45 23.38
CA ALA A 21 -1.81 -20.02 22.24
C ALA A 21 -1.34 -18.94 21.26
N VAL A 22 -2.16 -17.90 21.05
CA VAL A 22 -1.81 -16.76 20.19
C VAL A 22 -0.68 -15.93 20.81
N LYS A 23 -0.72 -15.74 22.13
CA LYS A 23 0.34 -15.04 22.87
C LYS A 23 1.69 -15.76 22.76
N GLU A 24 1.71 -17.07 22.93
CA GLU A 24 2.93 -17.86 22.82
C GLU A 24 3.47 -17.91 21.38
N ALA A 25 2.59 -18.05 20.38
CA ALA A 25 2.98 -17.96 18.98
C ALA A 25 3.60 -16.59 18.63
N ALA A 26 3.00 -15.50 19.12
CA ALA A 26 3.54 -14.16 18.92
C ALA A 26 4.91 -13.99 19.60
N ARG A 27 5.10 -14.58 20.78
CA ARG A 27 6.38 -14.57 21.49
C ARG A 27 7.48 -15.31 20.72
N LEU A 28 7.15 -16.47 20.15
CA LEU A 28 8.06 -17.24 19.29
C LEU A 28 8.42 -16.45 18.02
N SER A 29 7.45 -15.79 17.38
CA SER A 29 7.70 -14.92 16.22
C SER A 29 8.64 -13.76 16.58
N ALA A 30 8.39 -13.10 17.71
CA ALA A 30 9.20 -12.00 18.20
C ALA A 30 10.66 -12.44 18.48
N ALA A 31 10.84 -13.59 19.14
CA ALA A 31 12.17 -14.16 19.40
C ALA A 31 12.90 -14.51 18.09
N LYS A 32 12.19 -15.07 17.10
CA LYS A 32 12.75 -15.39 15.79
C LYS A 32 13.22 -14.14 15.04
N HIS A 33 12.49 -13.04 15.15
CA HIS A 33 12.84 -11.77 14.52
C HIS A 33 13.77 -10.89 15.36
N GLY A 34 14.13 -11.30 16.59
CA GLY A 34 14.98 -10.53 17.49
C GLY A 34 14.31 -9.24 17.98
N ARG A 35 12.98 -9.20 18.05
CA ARG A 35 12.18 -8.02 18.42
C ARG A 35 11.46 -8.25 19.76
N SER A 36 11.05 -7.16 20.41
CA SER A 36 10.11 -7.26 21.53
C SER A 36 8.73 -7.70 21.03
N LEU A 37 7.93 -8.28 21.93
CA LEU A 37 6.56 -8.68 21.61
C LEU A 37 5.73 -7.50 21.08
N GLU A 38 5.85 -6.31 21.69
CA GLU A 38 5.16 -5.10 21.22
C GLU A 38 5.59 -4.73 19.79
N ALA A 39 6.90 -4.70 19.53
CA ALA A 39 7.42 -4.32 18.21
C ALA A 39 6.97 -5.30 17.13
N GLU A 40 6.91 -6.59 17.46
CA GLU A 40 6.42 -7.62 16.55
C GLU A 40 4.92 -7.50 16.29
N LEU A 41 4.11 -7.25 17.33
CA LEU A 41 2.68 -7.01 17.18
C LEU A 41 2.42 -5.74 16.36
N ARG A 42 3.15 -4.64 16.62
CA ARG A 42 3.05 -3.41 15.84
C ARG A 42 3.35 -3.70 14.37
N ALA A 43 4.47 -4.37 14.08
CA ALA A 43 4.83 -4.71 12.71
C ALA A 43 3.82 -5.66 12.04
N LEU A 44 3.20 -6.58 12.78
CA LEU A 44 2.13 -7.45 12.27
C LEU A 44 0.85 -6.67 11.96
N LEU A 45 0.45 -5.78 12.85
CA LEU A 45 -0.71 -4.92 12.64
C LEU A 45 -0.48 -3.98 11.45
N GLU A 46 0.71 -3.38 11.35
CA GLU A 46 1.10 -2.55 10.21
C GLU A 46 1.12 -3.36 8.92
N ARG A 47 1.77 -4.52 8.85
CA ARG A 47 1.78 -5.30 7.59
C ARG A 47 0.39 -5.75 7.14
N THR A 48 -0.51 -6.00 8.08
CA THR A 48 -1.82 -6.63 7.80
C THR A 48 -2.89 -5.58 7.54
N TYR A 49 -2.83 -4.45 8.24
CA TYR A 49 -3.88 -3.44 8.26
C TYR A 49 -3.39 -2.04 7.93
N ALA A 50 -2.10 -1.83 7.65
CA ALA A 50 -1.70 -0.58 7.01
C ALA A 50 -2.54 -0.45 5.74
N PRO A 51 -3.09 0.74 5.46
CA PRO A 51 -3.61 1.00 4.14
C PRO A 51 -2.51 0.62 3.15
N ALA A 52 -2.87 0.16 1.96
CA ALA A 52 -1.96 0.16 0.82
C ALA A 52 -1.66 1.63 0.44
N GLY A 53 -1.08 2.36 1.40
CA GLY A 53 -0.52 3.68 1.25
C GLY A 53 0.80 3.43 0.61
N ILE A 54 0.74 3.40 -0.71
CA ILE A 54 1.89 3.36 -1.57
C ILE A 54 2.94 4.38 -1.10
N ASP A 55 4.08 3.90 -0.66
CA ASP A 55 5.27 4.73 -0.54
C ASP A 55 5.73 5.10 -1.95
N ALA A 56 5.98 6.38 -2.23
CA ALA A 56 6.44 6.83 -3.55
C ALA A 56 7.73 6.12 -4.04
N ASP A 57 8.49 5.56 -3.10
CA ASP A 57 9.66 4.72 -3.37
C ASP A 57 9.28 3.30 -3.83
N HIS A 58 8.17 2.75 -3.33
CA HIS A 58 7.63 1.45 -3.73
C HIS A 58 7.20 1.46 -5.20
N VAL A 59 6.50 2.51 -5.65
CA VAL A 59 6.09 2.69 -7.06
C VAL A 59 7.29 2.70 -7.99
N ARG A 60 8.36 3.39 -7.58
CA ARG A 60 9.55 3.60 -8.39
C ARG A 60 10.33 2.31 -8.61
N ASN A 61 10.25 1.39 -7.65
CA ASN A 61 10.96 0.11 -7.66
C ASN A 61 10.06 -1.08 -8.04
N ALA A 62 8.75 -0.88 -8.18
CA ALA A 62 7.81 -1.92 -8.57
C ALA A 62 8.03 -2.33 -10.05
N ALA A 63 8.16 -3.63 -10.29
CA ALA A 63 8.33 -4.21 -11.62
C ALA A 63 7.05 -4.91 -12.08
N GLY A 64 6.76 -4.90 -13.39
CA GLY A 64 5.65 -5.67 -13.96
C GLY A 64 4.29 -4.96 -13.91
N ASP A 65 3.22 -5.67 -13.52
CA ASP A 65 1.85 -5.10 -13.42
C ASP A 65 1.60 -4.38 -12.08
N ASP A 66 2.50 -4.58 -11.11
CA ASP A 66 2.34 -4.16 -9.71
C ASP A 66 2.31 -2.62 -9.57
N TRP A 67 3.18 -1.91 -10.31
CA TRP A 67 3.21 -0.43 -10.32
C TRP A 67 1.92 0.20 -10.86
N VAL A 68 1.20 -0.49 -11.77
CA VAL A 68 -0.06 0.04 -12.33
C VAL A 68 -1.16 0.00 -11.28
N ARG A 69 -1.26 -1.10 -10.54
CA ARG A 69 -2.24 -1.28 -9.47
C ARG A 69 -2.03 -0.28 -8.34
N ASP A 70 -0.77 -0.07 -8.03
CA ASP A 70 -0.27 0.85 -7.04
C ASP A 70 -0.58 2.33 -7.41
N LEU A 71 -0.31 2.75 -8.65
CA LEU A 71 -0.74 4.07 -9.14
C LEU A 71 -2.25 4.28 -9.13
N ILE A 72 -3.02 3.26 -9.47
CA ILE A 72 -4.49 3.32 -9.43
C ILE A 72 -4.97 3.51 -7.99
N ALA A 73 -4.34 2.86 -7.01
CA ALA A 73 -4.63 3.03 -5.60
C ALA A 73 -4.29 4.45 -5.11
N ILE A 74 -3.12 5.01 -5.49
CA ILE A 74 -2.74 6.41 -5.20
C ILE A 74 -3.78 7.38 -5.74
N ALA A 75 -4.24 7.17 -6.97
CA ALA A 75 -5.23 8.02 -7.62
C ALA A 75 -6.63 7.89 -7.00
N GLY A 76 -6.81 7.07 -5.95
CA GLY A 76 -8.08 6.87 -5.27
C GLY A 76 -9.04 5.94 -6.00
N GLY A 77 -8.51 5.08 -6.90
CA GLY A 77 -9.33 4.31 -7.83
C GLY A 77 -9.86 5.23 -8.93
N ALA A 78 -9.08 5.41 -10.00
CA ALA A 78 -9.45 6.31 -11.08
C ALA A 78 -10.63 5.71 -11.89
N ASP A 79 -11.86 6.13 -11.55
CA ASP A 79 -12.99 6.04 -12.47
C ASP A 79 -12.75 7.02 -13.61
N MET A 80 -12.14 6.53 -14.69
CA MET A 80 -11.95 7.30 -15.91
C MET A 80 -13.05 6.94 -16.90
N THR A 81 -13.88 7.92 -17.25
CA THR A 81 -14.72 7.80 -18.43
C THR A 81 -13.81 7.72 -19.65
N LEU A 82 -13.69 6.52 -20.23
CA LEU A 82 -12.86 6.31 -21.41
C LEU A 82 -13.44 7.15 -22.56
N PRO A 83 -12.65 8.01 -23.22
CA PRO A 83 -13.14 8.77 -24.36
C PRO A 83 -13.61 7.80 -25.46
N PRO A 84 -14.64 8.19 -26.25
CA PRO A 84 -15.11 7.35 -27.34
C PRO A 84 -13.94 7.01 -28.26
N ARG A 85 -13.83 5.72 -28.62
CA ARG A 85 -12.76 5.20 -29.47
C ARG A 85 -12.66 6.07 -30.71
N ARG A 86 -11.52 6.70 -30.92
CA ARG A 86 -11.25 7.48 -32.12
C ARG A 86 -10.87 6.51 -33.23
N ASP A 87 -11.83 6.25 -34.13
CA ASP A 87 -11.62 5.50 -35.38
C ASP A 87 -10.79 6.32 -36.38
N LYS A 88 -9.52 6.56 -36.04
CA LYS A 88 -8.49 7.02 -36.95
C LYS A 88 -7.20 6.33 -36.54
N VAL A 89 -6.84 5.26 -37.27
CA VAL A 89 -5.44 4.84 -37.35
C VAL A 89 -4.70 6.08 -37.86
N SER A 90 -3.98 6.77 -36.97
CA SER A 90 -3.10 7.86 -37.38
C SER A 90 -2.18 7.30 -38.43
N GLN A 91 -2.17 7.92 -39.62
CA GLN A 91 -1.19 7.68 -40.65
C GLN A 91 0.18 7.62 -39.97
N ARG A 92 0.75 6.41 -39.87
CA ARG A 92 2.18 6.29 -39.66
C ARG A 92 2.78 6.84 -40.93
N GLU A 93 3.22 8.08 -40.89
CA GLU A 93 4.14 8.57 -41.91
C GLU A 93 5.31 7.58 -41.86
N THR A 94 5.38 6.75 -42.89
CA THR A 94 6.47 5.81 -43.05
C THR A 94 7.69 6.70 -43.17
N PHE A 95 8.54 6.71 -42.15
CA PHE A 95 9.82 7.39 -42.22
C PHE A 95 10.58 6.75 -43.39
N GLY A 96 10.52 7.42 -44.54
CA GLY A 96 11.21 7.02 -45.75
C GLY A 96 12.70 7.15 -45.50
N ALA A 97 13.41 6.05 -45.74
CA ALA A 97 14.85 6.03 -45.81
C ALA A 97 15.30 6.86 -47.03
N ASP A 98 15.97 7.97 -46.77
CA ASP A 98 17.01 8.53 -47.64
C ASP A 98 18.31 8.59 -46.84
#